data_AF-A0A354U4Z5-F1
#
_entry.id   AF-A0A354U4Z5-F1
#
_cell.length_a   1.000
_cell.length_b   1.000
_cell.length_c   1.000
_cell.angle_alpha   90.00
_cell.angle_beta   90.00
_cell.angle_gamma   90.00
#
_symmetry.space_group_name_H-M   'P 1'
#
loop_
_entity.id
_entity.type
_entity.pdbx_description
1 polymer ?
#
loop_
_entity_poly.entity_id
_entity_poly.type
_entity_poly.pdbx_seq_one_letter_code
_entity_poly.pdbx_strand_id
1 'polypeptide(L)'
;MKTAYIFSGQGAQTVGMGKDLYEQSNAAAAIFNEADSVLGWSISDICFNGPAEKLTESKYCQPAIYTTSMACLAAYREKFDGDPDEVVGCAGLSLGEYAALAAAGYFTFANGLKLVARRAELMDEACRAT
;
A
#
# COMPACT_ATOMS: atom_id res chain seq x y z
N MET A 1 15.63 -19.88 5.00
CA MET A 1 15.28 -19.29 6.32
C MET A 1 13.76 -19.33 6.46
N LYS A 2 13.19 -19.06 7.64
CA LYS A 2 11.74 -18.82 7.79
C LYS A 2 11.52 -17.32 7.96
N THR A 3 10.59 -16.75 7.20
CA THR A 3 10.35 -15.31 7.13
C THR A 3 8.88 -15.01 7.38
N ALA A 4 8.60 -13.88 8.05
CA ALA A 4 7.24 -13.36 8.20
C ALA A 4 7.21 -11.90 7.71
N TYR A 5 6.13 -11.53 7.02
CA TYR A 5 5.92 -10.16 6.57
C TYR A 5 5.10 -9.37 7.58
N ILE A 6 5.59 -8.19 7.96
CA ILE A 6 4.92 -7.28 8.87
C ILE A 6 4.70 -5.95 8.16
N PHE A 7 3.44 -5.53 8.11
CA PHE A 7 3.02 -4.34 7.37
C PHE A 7 2.65 -3.19 8.32
N SER A 8 3.12 -1.98 7.98
CA SER A 8 2.89 -0.78 8.77
C SER A 8 1.45 -0.30 8.68
N GLY A 9 1.00 0.34 9.77
CA GLY A 9 -0.30 1.00 9.83
C GLY A 9 -0.23 2.49 9.45
N GLN A 10 -1.37 3.16 9.62
CA GLN A 10 -1.49 4.62 9.47
C GLN A 10 -0.49 5.35 10.38
N GLY A 11 0.12 6.43 9.87
CA GLY A 11 1.19 7.18 10.53
C GLY A 11 2.58 6.97 9.89
N ALA A 12 2.73 5.95 9.04
CA ALA A 12 3.98 5.66 8.34
C ALA A 12 4.16 6.42 7.01
N GLN A 13 3.16 7.19 6.59
CA GLN A 13 3.19 7.91 5.31
C GLN A 13 4.21 9.05 5.32
N THR A 14 4.94 9.22 4.22
CA THR A 14 5.85 10.35 3.98
C THR A 14 5.85 10.71 2.50
N VAL A 15 6.06 11.99 2.17
CA VAL A 15 6.25 12.41 0.78
C VAL A 15 7.53 11.77 0.25
N GLY A 16 7.48 11.31 -1.01
CA GLY A 16 8.54 10.53 -1.65
C GLY A 16 8.40 9.02 -1.47
N MET A 17 7.42 8.53 -0.69
CA MET A 17 7.28 7.10 -0.42
C MET A 17 7.06 6.28 -1.70
N GLY A 18 7.88 5.24 -1.90
CA GLY A 18 7.79 4.33 -3.03
C GLY A 18 8.31 4.88 -4.37
N LYS A 19 8.76 6.14 -4.44
CA LYS A 19 9.25 6.75 -5.70
C LYS A 19 10.47 6.01 -6.27
N ASP A 20 11.48 5.77 -5.45
CA ASP A 20 12.69 5.07 -5.90
C ASP A 20 12.38 3.65 -6.38
N LEU A 21 11.44 2.97 -5.74
CA LEU A 21 10.98 1.64 -6.16
C LEU A 21 10.22 1.71 -7.49
N TYR A 22 9.33 2.69 -7.64
CA TYR A 22 8.61 2.91 -8.89
C TYR A 22 9.57 3.13 -10.06
N GLU A 23 10.66 3.86 -9.86
CA GLU A 23 11.65 4.15 -10.90
C GLU A 23 12.58 2.97 -11.22
N GLN A 24 12.82 2.07 -10.27
CA GLN A 24 13.84 1.01 -10.37
C GLN A 24 13.27 -0.41 -10.52
N SER A 25 11.98 -0.62 -10.26
CA SER A 25 11.33 -1.93 -10.27
C SER A 25 10.08 -1.89 -11.16
N ASN A 26 10.04 -2.73 -12.20
CA ASN A 26 8.88 -2.81 -13.09
C ASN A 26 7.66 -3.35 -12.32
N ALA A 27 7.90 -4.26 -11.37
CA ALA A 27 6.86 -4.82 -10.52
C ALA A 27 6.26 -3.77 -9.58
N ALA A 28 7.07 -2.91 -8.95
CA ALA A 28 6.57 -1.79 -8.15
C ALA A 28 5.85 -0.74 -9.01
N ALA A 29 6.38 -0.43 -10.20
CA ALA A 29 5.74 0.48 -11.14
C ALA A 29 4.34 -0.01 -11.53
N ALA A 30 4.19 -1.30 -11.81
CA ALA A 30 2.91 -1.92 -12.13
C ALA A 30 1.89 -1.77 -10.99
N ILE A 31 2.31 -1.92 -9.72
CA ILE A 31 1.43 -1.74 -8.56
C ILE A 31 0.90 -0.30 -8.46
N PHE A 32 1.76 0.72 -8.62
CA PHE A 32 1.31 2.11 -8.60
C PHE A 32 0.40 2.45 -9.79
N ASN A 33 0.73 1.96 -10.98
CA ASN A 33 -0.10 2.18 -12.17
C ASN A 33 -1.47 1.51 -12.04
N GLU A 34 -1.53 0.30 -11.51
CA GLU A 34 -2.79 -0.38 -11.19
C GLU A 34 -3.55 0.40 -10.11
N ALA A 35 -2.87 0.94 -9.10
CA ALA A 35 -3.50 1.72 -8.05
C ALA A 35 -4.17 3.00 -8.59
N ASP A 36 -3.45 3.76 -9.42
CA ASP A 36 -3.97 4.96 -10.07
C ASP A 36 -5.22 4.65 -10.91
N SER A 37 -5.17 3.54 -11.65
CA SER A 37 -6.30 3.06 -12.47
C SER A 37 -7.51 2.65 -11.61
N VAL A 38 -7.29 1.88 -10.54
CA VAL A 38 -8.34 1.40 -9.64
C VAL A 38 -9.01 2.53 -8.88
N LEU A 39 -8.24 3.55 -8.47
CA LEU A 39 -8.74 4.69 -7.71
C LEU A 39 -9.37 5.76 -8.61
N GLY A 40 -8.97 5.83 -9.88
CA GLY A 40 -9.41 6.86 -10.82
C GLY A 40 -8.72 8.21 -10.59
N TRP A 41 -7.66 8.25 -9.80
CA TRP A 41 -6.84 9.42 -9.51
C TRP A 41 -5.41 8.98 -9.14
N SER A 42 -4.44 9.88 -9.30
CA SER A 42 -3.03 9.56 -9.12
C SER A 42 -2.63 9.51 -7.65
N ILE A 43 -2.68 8.31 -7.04
CA ILE A 43 -2.09 8.07 -5.72
C ILE A 43 -0.57 8.14 -5.80
N SER A 44 0.01 7.74 -6.94
CA SER A 44 1.42 7.90 -7.24
C SER A 44 1.90 9.34 -7.04
N ASP A 45 1.21 10.33 -7.62
CA ASP A 45 1.56 11.74 -7.50
C ASP A 45 1.50 12.23 -6.03
N ILE A 46 0.47 11.83 -5.28
CA ILE A 46 0.34 12.19 -3.85
C ILE A 46 1.47 11.55 -3.03
N CYS A 47 1.81 10.28 -3.29
CA CYS A 47 2.90 9.59 -2.61
C CYS A 47 4.27 10.22 -2.94
N PHE A 48 4.52 10.56 -4.20
CA PHE A 48 5.83 10.97 -4.68
C PHE A 48 6.10 12.46 -4.46
N ASN A 49 5.09 13.29 -4.71
CA ASN A 49 5.22 14.75 -4.77
C ASN A 49 4.44 15.46 -3.66
N GLY A 50 3.48 14.80 -3.01
CA GLY A 50 2.70 15.36 -1.91
C GLY A 50 1.57 16.29 -2.39
N PRO A 51 1.22 17.35 -1.64
CA PRO A 51 1.88 17.84 -0.43
C PRO A 51 1.62 16.97 0.82
N ALA A 52 2.44 17.13 1.86
CA ALA A 52 2.37 16.31 3.07
C ALA A 52 1.03 16.42 3.82
N GLU A 53 0.42 17.61 3.79
CA GLU A 53 -0.89 17.86 4.41
C GLU A 53 -1.98 17.03 3.73
N LYS A 54 -1.93 16.93 2.39
CA LYS A 54 -2.86 16.09 1.64
C LYS A 54 -2.60 14.62 1.92
N LEU A 55 -1.34 14.20 1.89
CA LEU A 55 -0.97 12.80 2.16
C LEU A 55 -1.35 12.35 3.58
N THR A 56 -1.46 13.25 4.56
CA THR A 56 -1.87 12.92 5.94
C THR A 56 -3.38 12.80 6.13
N GLU A 57 -4.22 13.29 5.21
CA GLU A 57 -5.67 13.08 5.29
C GLU A 57 -6.00 11.58 5.20
N SER A 58 -6.92 11.09 6.05
CA SER A 58 -7.18 9.65 6.19
C SER A 58 -7.55 8.96 4.86
N LYS A 59 -8.34 9.65 4.02
CA LYS A 59 -8.73 9.16 2.68
C LYS A 59 -7.56 8.92 1.72
N TYR A 60 -6.42 9.57 1.91
CA TYR A 60 -5.24 9.41 1.04
C TYR A 60 -4.16 8.56 1.72
N CYS A 61 -3.92 8.76 3.03
CA CYS A 61 -2.84 8.04 3.73
C CYS A 61 -3.05 6.53 3.73
N GLN A 62 -4.30 6.06 3.81
CA GLN A 62 -4.61 4.64 3.87
C GLN A 62 -4.32 3.93 2.53
N PRO A 63 -4.88 4.38 1.39
CA PRO A 63 -4.49 3.89 0.07
C PRO A 63 -2.99 4.03 -0.22
N ALA A 64 -2.35 5.12 0.21
CA ALA A 64 -0.92 5.35 0.03
C ALA A 64 -0.08 4.23 0.69
N ILE A 65 -0.29 3.99 1.98
CA ILE A 65 0.47 3.00 2.75
C ILE A 65 0.23 1.60 2.22
N TYR A 66 -1.01 1.24 1.88
CA TYR A 66 -1.31 -0.05 1.28
C TYR A 66 -0.60 -0.23 -0.07
N THR A 67 -0.68 0.76 -0.96
CA THR A 67 -0.05 0.73 -2.28
C THR A 67 1.47 0.60 -2.16
N THR A 68 2.11 1.43 -1.33
CA THR A 68 3.56 1.36 -1.12
C THR A 68 3.99 0.05 -0.47
N SER A 69 3.22 -0.48 0.48
CA SER A 69 3.49 -1.80 1.08
C SER A 69 3.51 -2.91 0.05
N MET A 70 2.54 -2.92 -0.86
CA MET A 70 2.45 -3.91 -1.92
C MET A 70 3.52 -3.70 -3.01
N ALA A 71 3.89 -2.45 -3.30
CA ALA A 71 4.99 -2.12 -4.20
C ALA A 71 6.35 -2.58 -3.64
N CYS A 72 6.59 -2.42 -2.33
CA CYS A 72 7.77 -2.96 -1.65
C CYS A 72 7.85 -4.49 -1.78
N LEU A 73 6.74 -5.19 -1.55
CA LEU A 73 6.68 -6.64 -1.69
C LEU A 73 6.90 -7.09 -3.13
N ALA A 74 6.31 -6.38 -4.10
CA ALA A 74 6.48 -6.66 -5.53
C ALA A 74 7.93 -6.47 -5.98
N ALA A 75 8.58 -5.36 -5.60
CA ALA A 75 10.00 -5.12 -5.89
C ALA A 75 10.93 -6.14 -5.22
N TYR A 76 10.62 -6.52 -3.97
CA TYR A 76 11.37 -7.55 -3.26
C TYR A 76 11.31 -8.88 -4.01
N ARG A 77 10.12 -9.31 -4.43
CA ARG A 77 9.93 -10.54 -5.22
C ARG A 77 10.58 -10.47 -6.59
N GLU A 78 10.50 -9.33 -7.28
CA GLU A 78 11.18 -9.14 -8.57
C GLU A 78 12.70 -9.32 -8.45
N LYS A 79 13.30 -8.76 -7.40
CA LYS A 79 14.75 -8.83 -7.15
C LYS A 79 15.25 -10.27 -6.95
N PHE A 80 14.43 -11.14 -6.38
CA PHE A 80 14.81 -12.52 -6.03
C PHE A 80 14.13 -13.59 -6.89
N ASP A 81 13.41 -13.19 -7.95
CA ASP A 81 12.59 -14.09 -8.78
C ASP A 81 11.60 -14.94 -7.95
N GLY A 82 10.90 -14.27 -7.03
CA GLY A 82 9.98 -14.87 -6.06
C GLY A 82 10.36 -14.61 -4.60
N ASP A 83 9.84 -15.42 -3.69
CA ASP A 83 10.20 -15.37 -2.27
C ASP A 83 11.43 -16.27 -2.03
N PRO A 84 12.58 -15.72 -1.59
CA PRO A 84 13.80 -16.51 -1.41
C PRO A 84 13.77 -17.43 -0.17
N ASP A 85 12.80 -17.21 0.73
CA ASP A 85 12.62 -17.92 1.99
C ASP A 85 11.20 -18.48 2.12
N GLU A 86 11.03 -19.45 3.03
CA GLU A 86 9.70 -19.95 3.39
C GLU A 86 8.94 -18.86 4.17
N VAL A 87 7.93 -18.26 3.54
CA VAL A 87 7.05 -17.28 4.17
C VAL A 87 6.02 -18.02 5.05
N VAL A 88 6.16 -17.88 6.37
CA VAL A 88 5.36 -18.63 7.34
C VAL A 88 4.22 -17.80 7.96
N GLY A 89 4.13 -16.51 7.65
CA GLY A 89 3.06 -15.66 8.15
C GLY A 89 3.10 -14.23 7.62
N CYS A 90 1.94 -13.57 7.68
CA CYS A 90 1.76 -12.15 7.39
C CYS A 90 0.93 -11.54 8.52
N ALA A 91 1.28 -10.34 8.97
CA ALA A 91 0.49 -9.57 9.93
C ALA A 91 0.63 -8.07 9.67
N GLY A 92 -0.35 -7.27 10.10
CA GLY A 92 -0.20 -5.83 10.00
C GLY A 92 -0.98 -5.04 11.06
N LEU A 93 -0.50 -3.84 11.35
CA LEU A 93 -1.14 -3.00 12.36
C LEU A 93 -2.30 -2.21 11.74
N SER A 94 -3.54 -2.47 12.18
CA SER A 94 -4.74 -1.73 11.76
C SER A 94 -4.92 -1.74 10.24
N LEU A 95 -4.60 -0.66 9.54
CA LEU A 95 -4.54 -0.61 8.08
C LEU A 95 -3.60 -1.67 7.48
N GLY A 96 -2.45 -1.91 8.11
CA GLY A 96 -1.46 -2.86 7.61
C GLY A 96 -2.01 -4.28 7.48
N GLU A 97 -3.06 -4.62 8.23
CA GLU A 97 -3.72 -5.93 8.15
C GLU A 97 -4.29 -6.20 6.76
N TYR A 98 -4.74 -5.17 6.04
CA TYR A 98 -5.21 -5.32 4.66
C TYR A 98 -4.07 -5.69 3.72
N ALA A 99 -2.89 -5.09 3.89
CA ALA A 99 -1.69 -5.46 3.13
C ALA A 99 -1.23 -6.89 3.48
N ALA A 100 -1.32 -7.28 4.76
CA ALA A 100 -1.02 -8.64 5.20
C ALA A 100 -1.93 -9.69 4.54
N LEU A 101 -3.25 -9.43 4.52
CA LEU A 101 -4.23 -10.31 3.87
C LEU A 101 -4.02 -10.39 2.35
N ALA A 102 -3.69 -9.27 1.69
CA ALA A 102 -3.33 -9.26 0.28
C ALA A 102 -2.07 -10.09 0.00
N ALA A 103 -1.02 -9.90 0.80
CA ALA A 103 0.24 -10.63 0.68
C ALA A 103 0.07 -12.14 0.90
N ALA A 104 -0.84 -12.52 1.79
CA ALA A 104 -1.24 -13.91 2.04
C ALA A 104 -2.19 -14.49 0.97
N GLY A 105 -2.60 -13.70 -0.04
CA GLY A 105 -3.41 -14.17 -1.16
C GLY A 105 -4.91 -14.27 -0.91
N TYR A 106 -5.44 -13.69 0.18
CA TYR A 106 -6.88 -13.72 0.46
C TYR A 106 -7.71 -12.89 -0.54
N PHE A 107 -7.11 -11.85 -1.11
CA PHE A 107 -7.69 -11.06 -2.18
C PHE A 107 -6.59 -10.48 -3.09
N THR A 108 -6.98 -10.08 -4.30
CA THR A 108 -6.10 -9.39 -5.23
C THR A 108 -5.73 -7.99 -4.73
N PHE A 109 -4.62 -7.45 -5.23
CA PHE A 109 -4.20 -6.07 -4.94
C PHE A 109 -5.35 -5.07 -5.13
N ALA A 110 -5.98 -5.08 -6.31
CA ALA A 110 -7.08 -4.18 -6.64
C ALA A 110 -8.29 -4.31 -5.70
N ASN A 111 -8.66 -5.53 -5.30
CA ASN A 111 -9.78 -5.72 -4.38
C ASN A 111 -9.44 -5.20 -2.97
N GLY A 112 -8.22 -5.46 -2.51
CA GLY A 112 -7.72 -4.90 -1.25
C GLY A 112 -7.67 -3.38 -1.27
N LEU A 113 -7.21 -2.78 -2.37
CA LEU A 113 -7.16 -1.33 -2.52
C LEU A 113 -8.55 -0.70 -2.47
N LYS A 114 -9.55 -1.31 -3.12
CA LYS A 114 -10.95 -0.87 -3.04
C LYS A 114 -11.49 -0.93 -1.61
N LEU A 115 -11.20 -2.01 -0.87
CA LEU A 115 -11.59 -2.13 0.54
C LEU A 115 -10.93 -1.05 1.41
N VAL A 116 -9.63 -0.83 1.21
CA VAL A 116 -8.86 0.20 1.94
C VAL A 116 -9.38 1.60 1.63
N ALA A 117 -9.62 1.92 0.36
CA ALA A 117 -10.18 3.21 -0.04
C ALA A 117 -11.57 3.43 0.59
N ARG A 118 -12.44 2.42 0.52
CA ARG A 118 -13.79 2.53 1.12
C ARG A 118 -13.73 2.68 2.64
N ARG A 119 -12.84 1.97 3.31
CA ARG A 119 -12.59 2.12 4.75
C ARG A 119 -12.14 3.54 5.08
N ALA A 120 -11.22 4.09 4.29
CA ALA A 120 -10.66 5.41 4.50
C ALA A 120 -11.72 6.52 4.36
N GLU A 121 -12.59 6.41 3.34
CA GLU A 121 -13.75 7.28 3.15
C GLU A 121 -14.70 7.24 4.35
N LEU A 122 -15.12 6.04 4.77
CA LEU A 122 -16.07 5.87 5.88
C LEU A 122 -15.52 6.41 7.20
N MET A 123 -14.22 6.24 7.45
CA MET A 123 -13.58 6.81 8.64
C MET A 123 -13.52 8.34 8.58
N ASP A 124 -13.21 8.92 7.42
CA ASP A 124 -13.19 10.37 7.24
C ASP A 124 -14.59 10.99 7.38
N GLU A 125 -15.61 10.34 6.81
CA GLU A 125 -17.03 10.72 6.98
C GLU A 125 -17.43 10.72 8.47
N ALA A 126 -17.08 9.65 9.20
CA ALA A 126 -17.40 9.54 10.63
C ALA A 126 -16.72 10.64 11.47
N CYS A 127 -15.45 10.96 11.19
CA CYS A 127 -14.74 12.04 11.89
C CYS A 127 -15.33 13.43 11.64
N ARG A 128 -15.91 13.68 10.46
CA ARG A 128 -16.55 14.96 10.13
C ARG A 128 -17.96 15.11 10.70
N ALA A 129 -18.59 13.99 11.06
CA ALA A 129 -19.94 13.96 11.63
C ALA A 129 -19.98 14.29 13.14
N THR A 130 -18.81 14.43 13.78
CA THR A 130 -18.64 14.79 15.20
C THR A 130 -18.03 16.17 15.33
#